data_AF-A0A518DB50-F1
#
_entry.id   AF-A0A518DB50-F1
#
_cell.length_a   1.000
_cell.length_b   1.000
_cell.length_c   1.000
_cell.angle_alpha   90.00
_cell.angle_beta   90.00
_cell.angle_gamma   90.00
#
_symmetry.space_group_name_H-M   'P 1'
#
loop_
_entity.id
_entity.type
_entity.pdbx_description
1 polymer ?
#
loop_
_entity_poly.entity_id
_entity_poly.type
_entity_poly.pdbx_seq_one_letter_code
_entity_poly.pdbx_strand_id
1 'polypeptide(L)' 'MPRSTYFVQECPTCGRNLQVRVEFMGKRVVCQHCGSQFDACESTNSESSASSSAIMLQRAEELLRSAEASGIGISSRMVD' A
#
# COMPACT_ATOMS: atom_id res chain seq x y z
N MET A 1 -2.68 31.29 16.47
CA MET A 1 -2.71 29.95 17.09
C MET A 1 -2.45 28.92 16.00
N PRO A 2 -1.44 28.05 16.10
CA PRO A 2 -1.22 27.01 15.10
C PRO A 2 -2.38 25.99 15.15
N ARG A 3 -2.95 25.67 13.99
CA ARG A 3 -3.95 24.59 13.86
C ARG A 3 -3.19 23.27 13.71
N SER A 4 -3.35 22.35 14.65
CA SER A 4 -2.84 20.98 14.51
C SER A 4 -3.67 20.23 13.46
N THR A 5 -2.99 19.53 12.56
CA THR A 5 -3.63 18.67 11.54
C THR A 5 -3.77 17.25 12.11
N TYR A 6 -4.91 16.62 11.84
CA TYR A 6 -5.24 15.28 12.30
C TYR A 6 -5.68 14.41 11.12
N PHE A 7 -5.44 13.11 11.22
CA PHE A 7 -6.00 12.09 10.35
C PHE A 7 -6.76 11.06 11.19
N VAL A 8 -7.63 10.29 10.55
CA VAL A 8 -8.42 9.24 11.20
C VAL A 8 -7.79 7.89 10.89
N GLN A 9 -7.53 7.11 11.93
CA GLN A 9 -7.04 5.74 11.83
C GLN A 9 -7.85 4.83 12.77
N GLU A 10 -8.24 3.65 12.30
CA GLU A 10 -8.91 2.66 13.14
C GLU A 10 -7.90 1.97 14.07
N CYS A 11 -8.26 1.78 15.34
CA CYS A 11 -7.46 0.97 16.26
C CYS A 11 -7.51 -0.51 15.82
N PRO A 12 -6.38 -1.15 15.50
CA PRO A 12 -6.37 -2.55 15.03
C PRO A 12 -6.81 -3.56 16.09
N THR A 13 -6.93 -3.14 17.36
CA THR A 13 -7.32 -4.00 18.48
C THR A 13 -8.79 -3.89 18.85
N CYS A 14 -9.37 -2.69 18.79
CA CYS A 14 -10.75 -2.46 19.24
C CYS A 14 -11.69 -1.87 18.19
N GLY A 15 -11.18 -1.57 16.99
CA GLY A 15 -11.95 -1.08 15.86
C GLY A 15 -12.46 0.35 15.95
N ARG A 16 -12.03 1.13 16.97
CA ARG A 16 -12.46 2.53 17.12
C ARG A 16 -11.65 3.45 16.23
N ASN A 17 -12.32 4.43 15.63
CA ASN A 17 -11.67 5.52 14.92
C ASN A 17 -10.98 6.48 15.92
N LEU A 18 -9.68 6.68 15.73
CA LEU A 18 -8.84 7.57 16.52
C LEU A 18 -8.43 8.76 15.65
N GLN A 19 -8.54 9.96 16.21
CA GLN A 19 -7.96 11.17 15.60
C GLN A 19 -6.50 11.29 16.01
N VAL A 20 -5.60 10.90 15.11
CA VAL A 20 -4.16 10.94 15.33
C VAL A 20 -3.61 12.22 14.74
N ARG A 21 -2.75 12.93 15.48
CA ARG A 21 -2.08 14.12 14.93
C ARG A 21 -1.07 13.71 13.87
N VAL A 22 -0.98 14.49 12.79
CA VAL A 22 -0.02 14.23 11.70
C VAL A 22 1.44 14.24 12.19
N GLU A 23 1.75 14.96 13.28
CA GLU A 23 3.08 14.95 13.92
C GLU A 23 3.51 13.57 14.47
N PHE A 24 2.55 12.66 14.65
CA PHE A 24 2.78 11.29 15.08
C PHE A 24 2.79 10.28 13.93
N MET A 25 2.59 10.71 12.68
CA MET A 25 2.68 9.81 11.51
C MET A 25 4.02 9.06 11.49
N GLY A 26 3.99 7.74 11.34
CA GLY A 26 5.15 6.84 11.39
C GLY A 26 5.68 6.53 12.79
N LYS A 27 5.04 7.04 13.86
CA LYS A 27 5.42 6.75 15.25
C LYS A 27 4.44 5.79 15.91
N ARG A 28 4.91 5.12 16.97
CA ARG A 28 4.05 4.29 17.82
C ARG A 28 3.17 5.16 18.71
N VAL A 29 1.87 4.91 18.69
CA VAL A 29 0.86 5.60 19.49
C VAL A 29 0.09 4.59 20.35
N VAL A 30 -0.60 5.09 21.38
CA VAL A 30 -1.40 4.27 22.30
C VAL A 30 -2.89 4.57 22.08
N CYS A 31 -3.70 3.54 21.94
CA CYS A 31 -5.15 3.69 21.92
C CYS A 31 -5.65 4.12 23.31
N GLN A 32 -6.32 5.27 23.40
CA GLN A 32 -6.88 5.75 24.67
C GLN A 32 -8.09 4.93 25.19
N HIS A 33 -8.63 4.03 24.36
CA HIS A 33 -9.75 3.17 24.76
C HIS A 33 -9.30 1.81 25.30
N CYS A 34 -8.43 1.08 24.58
CA CYS A 34 -8.01 -0.27 24.97
C CYS A 34 -6.55 -0.36 25.43
N GLY A 35 -5.78 0.72 25.36
CA GLY A 35 -4.37 0.76 25.78
C GLY A 35 -3.40 0.05 24.85
N SER A 36 -3.85 -0.48 23.70
CA SER A 36 -2.96 -1.15 22.76
C SER A 36 -2.04 -0.14 22.05
N GLN A 37 -0.83 -0.58 21.76
CA GLN A 37 0.16 0.20 20.99
C GLN A 37 0.14 -0.24 19.53
N PHE A 38 0.17 0.72 18.61
CA PHE A 38 0.22 0.47 17.18
C PHE A 38 0.90 1.64 16.46
N ASP A 39 1.29 1.43 15.21
CA ASP A 39 1.94 2.46 14.41
C ASP A 39 0.90 3.37 13.75
N ALA A 40 1.12 4.68 13.92
CA ALA A 40 0.29 5.70 13.32
C ALA A 40 0.57 5.78 11.81
N CYS A 41 -0.31 5.20 11.01
CA CYS A 41 -0.19 5.19 9.56
C CYS A 41 -1.51 5.63 8.92
N GLU A 42 -1.41 6.28 7.77
CA GLU A 42 -2.59 6.62 7.00
C GLU A 42 -3.22 5.32 6.49
N SER A 43 -4.47 5.06 6.85
CA SER A 43 -5.22 3.86 6.44
C SER A 43 -5.50 3.78 4.93
N THR A 44 -4.85 4.61 4.10
CA THR A 44 -5.02 4.64 2.65
C THR A 44 -4.41 3.46 1.90
N ASN A 45 -3.78 2.50 2.59
CA ASN A 45 -3.27 1.29 1.95
C ASN A 45 -3.91 0.06 2.55
N SER A 46 -5.25 0.04 2.56
CA SER A 46 -6.03 -1.18 2.79
C SER A 46 -5.65 -2.20 1.73
N GLU A 47 -4.70 -3.08 2.03
CA GLU A 47 -4.67 -4.51 1.66
C GLU A 47 -4.91 -4.84 0.17
N SER A 48 -4.73 -3.85 -0.70
CA SER A 48 -5.02 -3.94 -2.12
C SER A 48 -3.75 -3.79 -2.91
N SER A 49 -2.75 -3.06 -2.44
CA SER A 49 -1.55 -2.80 -3.24
C SER A 49 -0.64 -4.04 -3.36
N ALA A 50 -0.50 -4.86 -2.31
CA ALA A 50 0.29 -6.10 -2.37
C ALA A 50 -0.38 -7.16 -3.25
N SER A 51 -1.70 -7.37 -3.10
CA SER A 51 -2.48 -8.30 -3.93
C SER A 51 -2.55 -7.85 -5.39
N SER A 52 -2.74 -6.54 -5.63
CA SER A 52 -2.78 -5.97 -6.98
C SER A 52 -1.45 -6.11 -7.69
N SER A 53 -0.33 -5.80 -7.03
CA SER A 53 1.00 -5.88 -7.64
C SER A 53 1.38 -7.31 -8.02
N ALA A 54 1.08 -8.30 -7.17
CA ALA A 54 1.29 -9.71 -7.49
C ALA A 54 0.46 -10.17 -8.71
N ILE A 55 -0.82 -9.78 -8.79
CA ILE A 55 -1.70 -10.09 -9.93
C ILE A 55 -1.17 -9.44 -11.22
N MET A 56 -0.72 -8.19 -11.15
CA MET A 56 -0.17 -7.48 -12.30
C MET A 56 1.10 -8.14 -12.84
N LEU A 57 2.00 -8.59 -11.94
CA LEU A 57 3.21 -9.32 -12.34
C LEU A 57 2.89 -10.66 -13.00
N GLN A 58 1.97 -11.44 -12.44
CA GLN A 58 1.56 -12.72 -13.03
C GLN A 58 0.97 -12.55 -14.44
N ARG A 59 0.13 -11.52 -14.63
CA ARG A 59 -0.45 -11.23 -15.95
C ARG A 59 0.60 -10.78 -16.97
N ALA A 60 1.61 -10.01 -16.54
CA ALA A 60 2.70 -9.59 -17.41
C ALA A 60 3.52 -10.79 -17.93
N GLU A 61 3.85 -11.74 -17.05
CA GLU A 61 4.55 -12.99 -17.40
C GLU A 61 3.79 -13.80 -18.46
N GLU A 62 2.46 -13.97 -18.28
CA GLU A 62 1.62 -14.71 -19.23
C GLU A 62 1.56 -14.05 -20.61
N LEU A 63 1.45 -12.71 -20.65
CA LEU A 63 1.46 -11.95 -21.90
C LEU A 63 2.79 -12.09 -22.63
N LEU A 64 3.91 -11.99 -21.92
CA LEU A 64 5.25 -12.19 -22.50
C LEU A 64 5.38 -13.57 -23.15
N ARG A 65 4.99 -14.63 -22.42
CA ARG A 65 5.03 -16.01 -22.94
C ARG A 65 4.12 -16.19 -24.18
N SER A 66 2.94 -15.56 -24.17
CA SER A 66 2.02 -15.63 -25.31
C SER A 66 2.54 -14.89 -26.56
N ALA A 67 3.24 -13.78 -26.37
CA ALA A 67 3.85 -13.00 -27.44
C ALA A 67 5.02 -13.73 -28.09
N GLU A 68 5.86 -14.39 -27.27
CA GLU A 68 6.93 -15.27 -27.71
C GLU A 68 6.38 -16.44 -28.53
N ALA A 69 5.34 -17.12 -28.04
CA ALA A 69 4.70 -18.24 -28.74
C ALA A 69 4.03 -17.84 -30.06
N SER A 70 3.54 -16.60 -30.15
CA SER A 70 2.88 -16.07 -31.34
C SER A 70 3.86 -15.48 -32.36
N GLY A 71 5.16 -15.48 -32.09
CA GLY A 71 6.17 -14.91 -32.98
C GLY A 71 6.08 -13.38 -33.12
N ILE A 72 5.38 -12.71 -32.20
CA ILE A 72 5.28 -11.25 -32.14
C ILE A 72 6.53 -10.73 -31.42
N GLY A 73 7.69 -10.99 -32.01
CA GLY A 73 8.94 -10.45 -31.52
C GLY A 73 8.97 -8.95 -31.79
N ILE A 74 9.00 -8.14 -30.72
CA ILE A 74 9.59 -6.80 -30.79
C ILE A 74 11.02 -6.96 -31.33
N SER A 75 11.16 -6.78 -32.63
CA SER A 75 12.42 -6.85 -33.35
C SER A 75 13.34 -5.75 -32.82
N SER A 76 14.11 -6.08 -31.78
CA SER A 76 15.31 -5.34 -31.44
C SER A 76 16.30 -5.67 -32.54
N ARG A 77 16.36 -4.78 -33.52
CA ARG A 77 17.29 -4.80 -34.63
C ARG A 77 18.70 -5.02 -34.09
N MET A 78 19.38 -6.02 -34.65
CA MET A 78 20.84 -6.15 -34.60
C MET A 78 21.46 -4.79 -34.94
N VAL A 79 22.36 -4.30 -34.09
CA VAL A 79 23.38 -3.32 -34.51
C VAL A 79 24.68 -4.11 -34.64
N ASP A 80 25.23 -4.07 -35.85
CA ASP A 80 26.51 -4.62 -36.30
C ASP A 80 27.68 -4.36 -35.33
#